data_AF-A0A2B4R7D5-F1
#
_entry.id   AF-A0A2B4R7D5-F1
#
_cell.length_a   1.000
_cell.length_b   1.000
_cell.length_c   1.000
_cell.angle_alpha   90.00
_cell.angle_beta   90.00
_cell.angle_gamma   90.00
#
_symmetry.space_group_name_H-M   'P 1'
#
loop_
_entity.id
_entity.type
_entity.pdbx_description
1 polymer ?
#
loop_
_entity_poly.entity_id
_entity_poly.type
_entity_poly.pdbx_seq_one_letter_code
_entity_poly.pdbx_strand_id
1 'polypeptide(L)'
;MEELEELWLQGNNITELPPELFQDLENLQELDLSNNELGNLPPHIFRNITAVEFLKLDYNKIERLHEDQFQGLVKLFEFRRLGAHGTVREIQARAQSAQAKRERALAKRVFFIILTDFLCWIPIIAIGIKSHVEKTFDPPGDLAVWIAVFALPINSAINPLLYTLSTPQVQAILKPKLGRLWSNLQSIFCRGQNQEVQEGKSKLALGKPTSEACKPEEEVASEDIPGPSDK
;
A
#
# COMPACT_ATOMS: atom_id res chain seq x y z
N MET A 1 53.89 -10.95 -20.01
CA MET A 1 53.03 -11.23 -18.85
C MET A 1 51.64 -11.27 -19.42
N GLU A 2 51.06 -12.46 -19.45
CA GLU A 2 49.86 -12.75 -20.23
C GLU A 2 48.64 -12.11 -19.58
N GLU A 3 47.89 -11.34 -20.37
CA GLU A 3 46.67 -10.61 -20.00
C GLU A 3 45.47 -11.56 -19.81
N LEU A 4 45.68 -12.77 -19.30
CA LEU A 4 44.62 -13.77 -19.27
C LEU A 4 43.61 -13.43 -18.16
N GLU A 5 42.44 -12.96 -18.59
CA GLU A 5 41.33 -12.58 -17.71
C GLU A 5 40.37 -13.75 -17.43
N GLU A 6 40.25 -14.69 -18.35
CA GLU A 6 39.31 -15.80 -18.26
C GLU A 6 39.98 -17.14 -18.53
N LEU A 7 39.77 -18.11 -17.64
CA LEU A 7 40.29 -19.47 -17.77
C LEU A 7 39.19 -20.50 -17.55
N TRP A 8 38.92 -21.25 -18.61
CA TRP A 8 37.83 -22.21 -18.71
C TRP A 8 38.41 -23.62 -18.83
N LEU A 9 38.40 -24.37 -17.72
CA LEU A 9 38.92 -25.73 -17.60
C LEU A 9 37.82 -26.75 -17.24
N GLN A 10 36.55 -26.37 -17.43
CA GLN A 10 35.42 -27.20 -17.06
C GLN A 10 35.26 -28.45 -17.94
N GLY A 11 34.74 -29.53 -17.35
CA GLY A 11 34.40 -30.75 -18.08
C GLY A 11 35.62 -31.58 -18.51
N ASN A 12 36.74 -31.45 -17.80
CA ASN A 12 37.92 -32.27 -18.01
C ASN A 12 38.02 -33.36 -16.93
N ASN A 13 39.02 -34.24 -17.04
CA ASN A 13 39.31 -35.27 -16.03
C ASN A 13 40.48 -34.84 -15.12
N ILE A 14 40.54 -33.56 -14.73
CA ILE A 14 41.62 -33.05 -13.90
C ILE A 14 41.43 -33.58 -12.47
N THR A 15 42.40 -34.35 -11.98
CA THR A 15 42.40 -34.95 -10.64
C THR A 15 43.18 -34.13 -9.62
N GLU A 16 44.20 -33.42 -10.07
CA GLU A 16 45.10 -32.59 -9.25
C GLU A 16 45.52 -31.31 -9.97
N LEU A 17 45.77 -30.25 -9.21
CA LEU A 17 46.28 -28.97 -9.73
C LEU A 17 47.72 -28.75 -9.21
N PRO A 18 48.67 -28.36 -10.07
CA PRO A 18 50.00 -27.96 -9.62
C PRO A 18 49.92 -26.70 -8.73
N PRO A 19 50.68 -26.61 -7.62
CA PRO A 19 50.67 -25.46 -6.71
C PRO A 19 50.99 -24.11 -7.39
N GLU A 20 51.73 -24.17 -8.49
CA GLU A 20 52.26 -23.00 -9.19
C GLU A 20 51.45 -22.64 -10.44
N LEU A 21 50.37 -23.37 -10.73
CA LEU A 21 49.62 -23.26 -11.99
C LEU A 21 49.10 -21.83 -12.24
N PHE A 22 48.68 -21.13 -11.18
CA PHE A 22 48.10 -19.80 -11.28
C PHE A 22 49.03 -18.68 -10.77
N GLN A 23 50.33 -18.94 -10.61
CA GLN A 23 51.25 -17.93 -10.08
C GLN A 23 51.39 -16.70 -10.99
N ASP A 24 51.41 -16.90 -12.31
CA ASP A 24 51.63 -15.80 -13.25
C ASP A 24 50.33 -15.12 -13.73
N LEU A 25 49.17 -15.53 -13.19
CA LEU A 25 47.84 -15.14 -13.67
C LEU A 25 47.18 -14.05 -12.81
N GLU A 26 47.92 -12.97 -12.52
CA GLU A 26 47.47 -11.89 -11.61
C GLU A 26 46.18 -11.18 -12.07
N ASN A 27 45.94 -11.14 -13.39
CA ASN A 27 44.79 -10.47 -14.01
C ASN A 27 43.57 -11.37 -14.17
N LEU A 28 43.61 -12.62 -13.71
CA LEU A 28 42.52 -13.57 -13.87
C LEU A 28 41.28 -13.10 -13.09
N GLN A 29 40.16 -12.97 -13.79
CA GLN A 29 38.86 -12.53 -13.27
C GLN A 29 37.88 -13.70 -13.19
N GLU A 30 37.91 -14.62 -14.16
CA GLU A 30 37.04 -15.78 -14.22
C GLU A 30 37.85 -17.09 -14.27
N LEU A 31 37.55 -18.01 -13.35
CA LEU A 31 38.13 -19.34 -13.31
C LEU A 31 37.01 -20.39 -13.18
N ASP A 32 36.84 -21.20 -14.22
CA ASP A 32 35.90 -22.32 -14.23
C ASP A 32 36.66 -23.65 -14.20
N LEU A 33 36.63 -24.32 -13.05
CA LEU A 33 37.17 -25.67 -12.84
C LEU A 33 36.04 -26.69 -12.61
N SER A 34 34.80 -26.33 -12.94
CA SER A 34 33.64 -27.19 -12.67
C SER A 34 33.66 -28.48 -13.49
N ASN A 35 32.96 -29.52 -13.04
CA ASN A 35 32.88 -30.82 -13.73
C ASN A 35 34.28 -31.44 -13.98
N ASN A 36 35.12 -31.47 -12.95
CA ASN A 36 36.40 -32.16 -12.94
C ASN A 36 36.42 -33.26 -11.87
N GLU A 37 37.57 -33.92 -11.68
CA GLU A 37 37.74 -34.98 -10.68
C GLU A 37 38.62 -34.53 -9.49
N LEU A 38 38.67 -33.23 -9.21
CA LEU A 38 39.55 -32.67 -8.18
C LEU A 38 39.15 -33.20 -6.80
N GLY A 39 40.06 -33.91 -6.14
CA GLY A 39 39.84 -34.45 -4.79
C GLY A 39 40.23 -33.48 -3.67
N ASN A 40 41.30 -32.72 -3.87
CA ASN A 40 41.80 -31.71 -2.94
C ASN A 40 42.43 -30.55 -3.73
N LEU A 41 42.47 -29.36 -3.13
CA LEU A 41 43.18 -28.20 -3.67
C LEU A 41 44.52 -28.02 -2.93
N PRO A 42 45.61 -27.67 -3.63
CA PRO A 42 46.87 -27.31 -2.97
C PRO A 42 46.69 -26.09 -2.06
N PRO A 43 47.43 -26.00 -0.95
CA PRO A 43 47.44 -24.80 -0.12
C PRO A 43 47.98 -23.61 -0.95
N HIS A 44 47.41 -22.43 -0.74
CA HIS A 44 47.83 -21.19 -1.40
C HIS A 44 47.74 -21.17 -2.94
N ILE A 45 47.01 -22.11 -3.55
CA ILE A 45 46.86 -22.21 -5.01
C ILE A 45 46.30 -20.93 -5.65
N PHE A 46 45.46 -20.18 -4.92
CA PHE A 46 44.83 -18.95 -5.40
C PHE A 46 45.50 -17.66 -4.91
N ARG A 47 46.74 -17.75 -4.39
CA ARG A 47 47.41 -16.62 -3.74
C ARG A 47 47.67 -15.43 -4.64
N ASN A 48 48.02 -15.67 -5.91
CA ASN A 48 48.35 -14.61 -6.85
C ASN A 48 47.17 -14.10 -7.67
N ILE A 49 46.06 -14.85 -7.74
CA ILE A 49 44.88 -14.50 -8.54
C ILE A 49 43.92 -13.58 -7.77
N THR A 50 44.43 -12.41 -7.38
CA THR A 50 43.69 -11.48 -6.49
C THR A 50 42.51 -10.78 -7.17
N ALA A 51 42.49 -10.76 -8.50
CA ALA A 51 41.46 -10.11 -9.30
C ALA A 51 40.20 -10.97 -9.57
N VAL A 52 40.20 -12.25 -9.16
CA VAL A 52 39.11 -13.20 -9.46
C VAL A 52 37.80 -12.72 -8.85
N GLU A 53 36.77 -12.65 -9.69
CA GLU A 53 35.39 -12.32 -9.33
C GLU A 53 34.51 -13.57 -9.34
N PHE A 54 34.81 -14.51 -10.26
CA PHE A 54 34.05 -15.74 -10.45
C PHE A 54 34.96 -16.95 -10.37
N LEU A 55 34.72 -17.79 -9.35
CA LEU A 55 35.38 -19.08 -9.17
C LEU A 55 34.33 -20.18 -9.10
N LYS A 56 34.36 -21.11 -10.04
CA LYS A 56 33.49 -22.29 -10.04
C LYS A 56 34.29 -23.55 -9.80
N LEU A 57 33.91 -24.28 -8.76
CA LEU A 57 34.50 -25.57 -8.37
C LEU A 57 33.43 -26.67 -8.29
N ASP A 58 32.23 -26.39 -8.82
CA ASP A 58 31.08 -27.29 -8.75
C ASP A 58 31.35 -28.62 -9.46
N TYR A 59 30.67 -29.69 -9.04
CA TYR A 59 30.82 -31.02 -9.65
C TYR A 59 32.27 -31.53 -9.69
N ASN A 60 33.01 -31.31 -8.60
CA ASN A 60 34.29 -31.95 -8.32
C ASN A 60 34.15 -32.99 -7.19
N LYS A 61 35.25 -33.67 -6.83
CA LYS A 61 35.33 -34.65 -5.74
C LYS A 61 35.93 -34.06 -4.46
N ILE A 62 35.83 -32.75 -4.27
CA ILE A 62 36.47 -32.04 -3.16
C ILE A 62 35.74 -32.37 -1.86
N GLU A 63 36.39 -33.12 -0.97
CA GLU A 63 35.82 -33.51 0.33
C GLU A 63 36.02 -32.45 1.41
N ARG A 64 37.16 -31.75 1.37
CA ARG A 64 37.56 -30.77 2.39
C ARG A 64 38.16 -29.53 1.74
N LEU A 65 37.70 -28.39 2.23
CA LEU A 65 38.18 -27.07 1.85
C LEU A 65 38.78 -26.40 3.08
N HIS A 66 39.98 -25.85 2.92
CA HIS A 66 40.73 -25.17 3.97
C HIS A 66 40.91 -23.69 3.62
N GLU A 67 40.97 -22.83 4.64
CA GLU A 67 41.02 -21.37 4.47
C GLU A 67 42.33 -20.90 3.80
N ASP A 68 43.41 -21.65 3.98
CA ASP A 68 44.72 -21.43 3.35
C ASP A 68 44.71 -21.59 1.82
N GLN A 69 43.79 -22.40 1.27
CA GLN A 69 43.60 -22.59 -0.18
C GLN A 69 43.04 -21.33 -0.85
N PHE A 70 42.21 -20.55 -0.13
CA PHE A 70 41.53 -19.37 -0.65
C PHE A 70 42.18 -18.04 -0.26
N GLN A 71 43.37 -18.10 0.36
CA GLN A 71 44.19 -16.90 0.56
C GLN A 71 44.48 -16.27 -0.80
N GLY A 72 44.12 -15.00 -0.99
CA GLY A 72 44.26 -14.26 -2.25
C GLY A 72 42.95 -13.81 -2.87
N LEU A 73 41.83 -14.52 -2.64
CA LEU A 73 40.52 -14.22 -3.24
C LEU A 73 39.75 -13.07 -2.56
N VAL A 74 40.45 -11.99 -2.21
CA VAL A 74 39.90 -10.87 -1.42
C VAL A 74 38.70 -10.23 -2.14
N LYS A 75 38.83 -10.00 -3.45
CA LYS A 75 37.80 -9.34 -4.27
C LYS A 75 36.51 -10.18 -4.34
N LEU A 76 36.62 -11.50 -4.54
CA LEU A 76 35.49 -12.43 -4.54
C LEU A 76 34.76 -12.45 -3.19
N PHE A 77 35.50 -12.46 -2.07
CA PHE A 77 34.91 -12.40 -0.74
C PHE A 77 34.20 -11.07 -0.47
N GLU A 78 34.80 -9.95 -0.88
CA GLU A 78 34.17 -8.63 -0.76
C GLU A 78 32.90 -8.53 -1.60
N PHE A 79 32.93 -8.95 -2.86
CA PHE A 79 31.78 -8.94 -3.75
C PHE A 79 30.62 -9.79 -3.21
N ARG A 80 30.90 -11.03 -2.78
CA ARG A 80 29.89 -11.92 -2.17
C ARG A 80 29.30 -11.29 -0.90
N ARG A 81 30.13 -10.64 -0.07
CA ARG A 81 29.68 -9.97 1.15
C ARG A 81 28.77 -8.77 0.85
N LEU A 82 29.07 -7.99 -0.18
CA LEU A 82 28.26 -6.86 -0.62
C LEU A 82 26.90 -7.32 -1.18
N GLY A 83 26.89 -8.38 -2.01
CA GLY A 83 25.66 -8.98 -2.53
C GLY A 83 24.75 -9.52 -1.42
N ALA A 84 25.32 -10.27 -0.47
CA ALA A 84 24.58 -10.79 0.68
C ALA A 84 23.94 -9.68 1.53
N HIS A 85 24.66 -8.59 1.76
CA HIS A 85 24.14 -7.45 2.53
C HIS A 85 23.00 -6.72 1.80
N GLY A 86 23.04 -6.66 0.47
CA GLY A 86 21.93 -6.13 -0.35
C GLY A 86 20.65 -6.94 -0.19
N THR A 87 20.75 -8.27 -0.30
CA THR A 87 19.59 -9.18 -0.14
C THR A 87 18.99 -9.10 1.25
N VAL A 88 19.81 -9.07 2.30
CA VAL A 88 19.33 -8.97 3.70
C VAL A 88 18.60 -7.65 3.94
N ARG A 89 19.14 -6.53 3.43
CA ARG A 89 18.47 -5.22 3.55
C ARG A 89 17.12 -5.19 2.84
N GLU A 90 17.01 -5.83 1.68
CA GLU A 90 15.75 -5.87 0.94
C GLU A 90 14.70 -6.74 1.64
N ILE A 91 15.07 -7.93 2.12
CA ILE A 91 14.17 -8.80 2.89
C ILE A 91 13.72 -8.09 4.17
N GLN A 92 14.63 -7.41 4.86
CA GLN A 92 14.32 -6.66 6.06
C GLN A 92 13.41 -5.45 5.78
N ALA A 93 13.65 -4.70 4.70
CA ALA A 93 12.79 -3.60 4.29
C ALA A 93 11.37 -4.08 3.91
N ARG A 94 11.26 -5.24 3.24
CA ARG A 94 9.97 -5.88 2.94
C ARG A 94 9.25 -6.31 4.22
N ALA A 95 9.96 -6.86 5.22
CA ALA A 95 9.38 -7.22 6.51
C ALA A 95 8.91 -5.99 7.31
N GLN A 96 9.73 -4.94 7.38
CA GLN A 96 9.40 -3.69 8.08
C GLN A 96 8.23 -2.95 7.43
N SER A 97 8.19 -2.87 6.11
CA SER A 97 7.07 -2.24 5.40
C SER A 97 5.76 -3.02 5.53
N ALA A 98 5.81 -4.35 5.53
CA ALA A 98 4.66 -5.20 5.79
C ALA A 98 4.12 -5.00 7.22
N GLN A 99 5.02 -4.89 8.21
CA GLN A 99 4.65 -4.61 9.60
C GLN A 99 4.05 -3.21 9.76
N ALA A 100 4.68 -2.18 9.19
CA ALA A 100 4.16 -0.81 9.23
C ALA A 100 2.77 -0.69 8.60
N LYS A 101 2.47 -1.48 7.55
CA LYS A 101 1.14 -1.50 6.92
C LYS A 101 0.08 -2.11 7.84
N ARG A 102 0.43 -3.14 8.63
CA ARG A 102 -0.45 -3.73 9.64
C ARG A 102 -0.70 -2.75 10.79
N GLU A 103 0.34 -2.08 11.26
CA GLU A 103 0.25 -1.09 12.35
C GLU A 103 -0.58 0.13 11.95
N ARG A 104 -0.45 0.64 10.71
CA ARG A 104 -1.32 1.73 10.20
C ARG A 104 -2.79 1.33 10.14
N ALA A 105 -3.10 0.08 9.79
CA ALA A 105 -4.48 -0.39 9.78
C ALA A 105 -5.07 -0.45 11.20
N LEU A 106 -4.27 -0.88 12.18
CA LEU A 106 -4.64 -0.86 13.60
C LEU A 106 -4.80 0.57 14.11
N ALA A 107 -3.86 1.46 13.81
CA ALA A 107 -3.93 2.87 14.21
C ALA A 107 -5.17 3.57 13.62
N LYS A 108 -5.51 3.29 12.35
CA LYS A 108 -6.73 3.81 11.72
C LYS A 108 -7.99 3.35 12.44
N ARG A 109 -8.05 2.09 12.90
CA ARG A 109 -9.17 1.56 13.69
C ARG A 109 -9.32 2.29 15.01
N VAL A 110 -8.21 2.42 15.74
CA VAL A 110 -8.16 3.09 17.05
C VAL A 110 -8.56 4.56 16.91
N PHE A 111 -8.11 5.25 15.86
CA PHE A 111 -8.50 6.64 15.59
C PHE A 111 -10.01 6.85 15.48
N PHE A 112 -10.72 6.00 14.72
CA PHE A 112 -12.17 6.14 14.58
C PHE A 112 -12.91 5.91 15.89
N ILE A 113 -12.47 4.95 16.71
CA ILE A 113 -13.07 4.68 18.02
C ILE A 113 -12.93 5.89 18.94
N ILE A 114 -11.71 6.45 19.00
CA ILE A 114 -11.43 7.64 19.80
C ILE A 114 -12.29 8.82 19.32
N LEU A 115 -12.38 9.03 18.01
CA LEU A 115 -13.20 10.11 17.43
C LEU A 115 -14.69 9.94 17.75
N THR A 116 -15.24 8.73 17.64
CA THR A 116 -16.65 8.47 17.94
C THR A 116 -16.97 8.67 19.42
N ASP A 117 -16.03 8.32 20.31
CA ASP A 117 -16.15 8.60 21.74
C ASP A 117 -16.14 10.12 21.99
N PHE A 118 -15.16 10.86 21.47
CA PHE A 118 -15.16 12.33 21.60
C PHE A 118 -16.48 12.98 21.15
N LEU A 119 -17.04 12.54 20.01
CA LEU A 119 -18.30 13.09 19.49
C LEU A 119 -19.51 12.75 20.37
N CYS A 120 -19.55 11.59 21.03
CA CYS A 120 -20.66 11.23 21.92
C CYS A 120 -20.61 11.97 23.26
N TRP A 121 -19.42 12.39 23.70
CA TRP A 121 -19.24 13.18 24.92
C TRP A 121 -19.53 14.68 24.71
N ILE A 122 -19.45 15.21 23.48
CA ILE A 122 -19.71 16.64 23.20
C ILE A 122 -21.08 17.12 23.71
N PRO A 123 -22.22 16.44 23.45
CA PRO A 123 -23.52 16.89 23.96
C PRO A 123 -23.61 16.89 25.48
N ILE A 124 -23.01 15.88 26.13
CA ILE A 124 -23.01 15.73 27.59
C ILE A 124 -22.19 16.85 28.24
N ILE A 125 -20.98 17.10 27.71
CA ILE A 125 -20.09 18.17 28.17
C ILE A 125 -20.73 19.55 27.93
N ALA A 126 -21.35 19.77 26.76
CA ALA A 126 -22.02 21.03 26.44
C ALA A 126 -23.20 21.34 27.38
N ILE A 127 -24.01 20.34 27.75
CA ILE A 127 -25.08 20.48 28.73
C ILE A 127 -24.50 20.81 30.13
N GLY A 128 -23.43 20.10 30.53
CA GLY A 128 -22.75 20.35 31.81
C GLY A 128 -22.17 21.77 31.92
N ILE A 129 -21.53 22.26 30.85
CA ILE A 129 -21.00 23.64 30.79
C ILE A 129 -22.14 24.65 30.84
N LYS A 130 -23.22 24.44 30.07
CA LYS A 130 -24.36 25.36 30.04
C LYS A 130 -25.08 25.45 31.39
N SER A 131 -25.22 24.33 32.12
CA SER A 131 -25.77 24.30 33.48
C SER A 131 -24.90 25.07 34.49
N HIS A 132 -23.58 25.09 34.30
CA HIS A 132 -22.68 25.82 35.20
C HIS A 132 -22.62 27.33 34.92
N VAL A 133 -22.88 27.73 33.67
CA VAL A 133 -22.81 29.13 33.22
C VAL A 133 -24.12 29.88 33.47
N GLU A 134 -25.28 29.22 33.41
CA GLU A 134 -26.59 29.84 33.62
C GLU A 134 -27.30 29.26 34.86
N LYS A 135 -27.30 30.00 35.98
CA LYS A 135 -27.99 29.63 37.24
C LYS A 135 -29.54 29.54 37.15
N THR A 136 -30.13 29.65 35.97
CA THR A 136 -31.59 29.67 35.74
C THR A 136 -32.04 28.76 34.59
N PHE A 137 -31.18 27.85 34.12
CA PHE A 137 -31.56 26.86 33.12
C PHE A 137 -31.77 25.51 33.82
N ASP A 138 -33.02 25.13 34.06
CA ASP A 138 -33.38 23.76 34.43
C ASP A 138 -33.43 22.93 33.14
N PRO A 139 -32.39 22.15 32.79
CA PRO A 139 -32.55 21.13 31.77
C PRO A 139 -33.68 20.21 32.25
N PRO A 140 -34.61 19.74 31.39
CA PRO A 140 -35.52 18.68 31.79
C PRO A 140 -34.63 17.52 32.23
N GLY A 141 -34.55 17.27 33.54
CA GLY A 141 -33.58 16.36 34.14
C GLY A 141 -33.63 14.96 33.50
N ASP A 142 -34.80 14.62 32.97
CA ASP A 142 -35.03 13.43 32.19
C ASP A 142 -34.17 13.39 30.92
N LEU A 143 -34.08 14.43 30.09
CA LEU A 143 -33.42 14.32 28.78
C LEU A 143 -31.93 13.96 28.90
N ALA A 144 -31.21 14.57 29.84
CA ALA A 144 -29.80 14.27 30.07
C ALA A 144 -29.62 12.84 30.62
N VAL A 145 -30.54 12.40 31.49
CA VAL A 145 -30.57 11.02 32.01
C VAL A 145 -30.91 10.03 30.88
N TRP A 146 -31.87 10.32 30.01
CA TRP A 146 -32.21 9.51 28.85
C TRP A 146 -31.04 9.44 27.86
N ILE A 147 -30.34 10.54 27.59
CA ILE A 147 -29.13 10.50 26.75
C ILE A 147 -28.03 9.67 27.43
N ALA A 148 -27.79 9.80 28.73
CA ALA A 148 -26.81 8.97 29.42
C ALA A 148 -27.20 7.48 29.47
N VAL A 149 -28.48 7.17 29.72
CA VAL A 149 -29.01 5.80 29.83
C VAL A 149 -29.04 5.09 28.48
N PHE A 150 -29.27 5.81 27.38
CA PHE A 150 -29.36 5.19 26.06
C PHE A 150 -28.09 5.39 25.22
N ALA A 151 -27.48 6.58 25.20
CA ALA A 151 -26.34 6.85 24.32
C ALA A 151 -25.04 6.22 24.81
N LEU A 152 -24.77 6.17 26.13
CA LEU A 152 -23.53 5.57 26.66
C LEU A 152 -23.46 4.04 26.44
N PRO A 153 -24.55 3.27 26.69
CA PRO A 153 -24.54 1.83 26.39
C PRO A 153 -24.48 1.55 24.89
N ILE A 154 -25.16 2.34 24.06
CA ILE A 154 -25.14 2.18 22.60
C ILE A 154 -23.73 2.48 22.04
N ASN A 155 -23.09 3.57 22.47
CA ASN A 155 -21.73 3.90 22.02
C ASN A 155 -20.72 2.80 22.42
N SER A 156 -20.82 2.31 23.65
CA SER A 156 -19.95 1.23 24.16
C SER A 156 -20.21 -0.11 23.43
N ALA A 157 -21.46 -0.42 23.10
CA ALA A 157 -21.84 -1.62 22.36
C ALA A 157 -21.41 -1.58 20.88
N ILE A 158 -21.21 -0.40 20.31
CA ILE A 158 -20.72 -0.22 18.94
C ILE A 158 -19.22 -0.54 18.84
N ASN A 159 -18.45 -0.41 19.91
CA ASN A 159 -17.00 -0.65 19.88
C ASN A 159 -16.65 -2.09 19.42
N PRO A 160 -17.19 -3.17 20.01
CA PRO A 160 -17.00 -4.54 19.50
C PRO A 160 -17.46 -4.72 18.04
N LEU A 161 -18.56 -4.08 17.64
CA LEU A 161 -19.06 -4.15 16.26
C LEU A 161 -18.12 -3.45 15.29
N LEU A 162 -17.54 -2.32 15.66
CA LEU A 162 -16.50 -1.63 14.88
C LEU A 162 -15.26 -2.50 14.71
N TYR A 163 -14.84 -3.24 15.75
CA TYR A 163 -13.73 -4.20 15.65
C TYR A 163 -14.05 -5.32 14.65
N THR A 164 -15.25 -5.91 14.72
CA THR A 164 -15.68 -6.96 13.80
C THR A 164 -15.79 -6.44 12.37
N LEU A 165 -16.41 -5.28 12.16
CA LEU A 165 -16.61 -4.68 10.83
C LEU A 165 -15.31 -4.16 10.21
N SER A 166 -14.33 -3.78 11.03
CA SER A 166 -13.03 -3.32 10.53
C SER A 166 -12.07 -4.47 10.20
N THR A 167 -12.43 -5.71 10.53
CA THR A 167 -11.61 -6.88 10.19
C THR A 167 -11.55 -7.06 8.66
N PRO A 168 -10.36 -7.34 8.07
CA PRO A 168 -10.19 -7.30 6.62
C PRO A 168 -11.10 -8.28 5.87
N GLN A 169 -11.34 -9.44 6.47
CA GLN A 169 -12.22 -10.48 5.94
C GLN A 169 -13.67 -9.99 5.83
N VAL A 170 -14.17 -9.30 6.86
CA VAL A 170 -15.53 -8.76 6.89
C VAL A 170 -15.64 -7.57 5.95
N GLN A 171 -14.63 -6.68 5.92
CA GLN A 171 -14.64 -5.50 5.07
C GLN A 171 -14.68 -5.84 3.57
N ALA A 172 -14.04 -6.94 3.15
CA ALA A 172 -14.07 -7.42 1.77
C ALA A 172 -15.50 -7.83 1.33
N ILE A 173 -16.26 -8.45 2.22
CA ILE A 173 -17.64 -8.89 1.97
C ILE A 173 -18.62 -7.72 2.09
N LEU A 174 -18.35 -6.80 3.03
CA LEU A 174 -19.26 -5.71 3.37
C LEU A 174 -19.21 -4.57 2.35
N LYS A 175 -18.02 -4.18 1.87
CA LYS A 175 -17.83 -3.06 0.92
C LYS A 175 -18.80 -3.07 -0.28
N PRO A 176 -18.94 -4.16 -1.05
CA PRO A 176 -19.82 -4.18 -2.22
C PRO A 176 -21.31 -4.14 -1.83
N LYS A 177 -21.70 -4.69 -0.68
CA LYS A 177 -23.08 -4.63 -0.18
C LYS A 177 -23.45 -3.26 0.37
N LEU A 178 -22.54 -2.63 1.10
CA LEU A 178 -22.72 -1.30 1.67
C LEU A 178 -22.84 -0.23 0.56
N GLY A 179 -22.04 -0.34 -0.50
CA GLY A 179 -22.15 0.55 -1.66
C GLY A 179 -23.51 0.45 -2.35
N ARG A 180 -24.06 -0.77 -2.47
CA ARG A 180 -25.39 -1.02 -3.07
C ARG A 180 -26.53 -0.51 -2.17
N LEU A 181 -26.38 -0.60 -0.86
CA LEU A 181 -27.30 -0.02 0.12
C LEU A 181 -27.27 1.51 0.09
N TRP A 182 -26.09 2.11 0.01
CA TRP A 182 -25.93 3.55 -0.03
C TRP A 182 -26.52 4.15 -1.31
N SER A 183 -26.32 3.51 -2.47
CA SER A 183 -26.96 3.93 -3.73
C SER A 183 -28.49 3.83 -3.69
N ASN A 184 -29.03 2.81 -3.00
CA ASN A 184 -30.47 2.63 -2.85
C ASN A 184 -31.08 3.63 -1.85
N LEU A 185 -30.39 3.95 -0.77
CA LEU A 185 -30.83 4.97 0.18
C LEU A 185 -30.76 6.38 -0.43
N GLN A 186 -29.70 6.65 -1.18
CA GLN A 186 -29.54 7.93 -1.88
C GLN A 186 -30.63 8.14 -2.93
N SER A 187 -31.03 7.08 -3.65
CA SER A 187 -32.15 7.18 -4.60
C SER A 187 -33.50 7.39 -3.92
N ILE A 188 -33.72 6.83 -2.71
CA ILE A 188 -34.92 7.09 -1.90
C ILE A 188 -34.92 8.53 -1.35
N PHE A 189 -33.78 9.02 -0.87
CA PHE A 189 -33.67 10.38 -0.33
C PHE A 189 -33.86 11.45 -1.42
N CYS A 190 -33.32 11.24 -2.62
CA CYS A 190 -33.59 12.08 -3.79
C CYS A 190 -35.06 12.01 -4.26
N ARG A 191 -35.76 10.89 -4.00
CA ARG A 191 -37.19 10.74 -4.32
C ARG A 191 -38.08 11.52 -3.34
N GLY A 192 -37.68 11.61 -2.07
CA GLY A 192 -38.37 12.39 -1.04
C GLY A 192 -38.38 13.90 -1.32
N GLN A 193 -37.26 14.46 -1.79
CA GLN A 193 -37.18 15.89 -2.13
C GLN A 193 -38.06 16.30 -3.33
N ASN A 194 -38.34 15.39 -4.27
CA ASN A 194 -39.23 15.68 -5.40
C ASN A 194 -40.72 15.63 -5.03
N GLN A 195 -41.09 14.98 -3.93
CA GLN A 195 -42.48 14.82 -3.51
C GLN A 195 -43.00 16.05 -2.76
N GLU A 196 -42.18 16.67 -1.89
CA GLU A 196 -42.55 17.93 -1.21
C GLU A 196 -42.73 19.11 -2.20
N VAL A 197 -41.97 19.14 -3.29
CA VAL A 197 -42.08 20.20 -4.32
C VAL A 197 -43.37 20.06 -5.15
N GLN A 198 -43.91 18.85 -5.34
CA GLN A 198 -45.19 18.66 -6.02
C GLN A 198 -46.39 18.93 -5.12
N GLU A 199 -46.31 18.59 -3.84
CA GLU A 199 -47.40 18.80 -2.88
C GLU A 199 -47.58 20.29 -2.51
N GLY A 200 -46.48 21.06 -2.49
CA GLY A 200 -46.51 22.52 -2.35
C GLY A 200 -47.07 23.27 -3.57
N LYS A 201 -46.93 22.72 -4.78
CA LYS A 201 -47.46 23.30 -6.03
C LYS A 201 -48.95 23.01 -6.26
N SER A 202 -49.46 21.89 -5.73
CA SER A 202 -50.88 21.53 -5.90
C SER A 202 -51.83 22.34 -5.00
N LYS A 203 -51.34 22.86 -3.85
CA LYS A 203 -52.16 23.67 -2.93
C LYS A 203 -52.33 25.15 -3.33
N LEU A 204 -51.60 25.65 -4.33
CA LEU A 204 -51.70 27.05 -4.79
C LEU A 204 -52.59 27.24 -6.05
N ALA A 205 -53.24 26.18 -6.54
CA ALA A 205 -53.97 26.18 -7.81
C ALA A 205 -55.49 25.98 -7.68
N LEU A 206 -56.10 26.30 -6.53
CA LEU A 206 -57.57 26.27 -6.38
C LEU A 206 -58.09 27.61 -5.82
N GLY A 207 -58.31 28.58 -6.73
CA GLY A 207 -58.79 29.91 -6.38
C GLY A 207 -59.25 30.78 -7.55
N LYS A 208 -59.96 30.18 -8.53
CA LYS A 208 -60.92 30.76 -9.53
C LYS A 208 -60.63 32.07 -10.32
N PRO A 209 -61.32 32.26 -11.48
CA PRO A 209 -60.81 32.93 -12.68
C PRO A 209 -61.56 34.22 -13.06
N THR A 210 -61.01 34.99 -14.02
CA THR A 210 -61.62 35.94 -15.01
C THR A 210 -60.49 36.84 -15.54
N SER A 211 -60.35 37.30 -16.79
CA SER A 211 -61.02 37.19 -18.09
C SER A 211 -60.03 37.72 -19.16
N GLU A 212 -60.27 37.39 -20.45
CA GLU A 212 -59.92 38.19 -21.67
C GLU A 212 -58.43 38.48 -21.99
N ALA A 213 -57.91 38.56 -23.22
CA ALA A 213 -58.37 38.39 -24.60
C ALA A 213 -57.11 38.22 -25.50
N CYS A 214 -57.13 37.29 -26.47
CA CYS A 214 -57.07 37.51 -27.93
C CYS A 214 -55.83 38.23 -28.56
N LYS A 215 -54.79 37.44 -28.92
CA LYS A 215 -54.12 37.27 -30.25
C LYS A 215 -53.50 38.50 -31.04
N PRO A 216 -52.78 38.31 -32.18
CA PRO A 216 -51.31 38.48 -32.34
C PRO A 216 -50.87 39.51 -33.44
N GLU A 217 -49.57 39.79 -33.60
CA GLU A 217 -48.92 40.42 -34.78
C GLU A 217 -47.38 40.21 -34.62
N GLU A 218 -46.60 39.51 -35.47
CA GLU A 218 -46.20 39.64 -36.89
C GLU A 218 -45.11 40.72 -37.16
N GLU A 219 -43.93 40.26 -37.62
CA GLU A 219 -42.98 40.83 -38.60
C GLU A 219 -41.54 40.29 -38.33
N VAL A 220 -40.92 39.44 -39.17
CA VAL A 220 -40.30 39.73 -40.50
C VAL A 220 -39.02 40.57 -40.30
N ALA A 221 -37.82 40.31 -40.85
CA ALA A 221 -37.23 39.39 -41.83
C ALA A 221 -35.71 39.34 -41.48
N SER A 222 -35.02 38.20 -41.62
CA SER A 222 -34.25 37.77 -42.82
C SER A 222 -32.93 38.54 -43.02
N GLU A 223 -31.80 37.84 -42.91
CA GLU A 223 -30.91 37.44 -44.05
C GLU A 223 -29.75 38.47 -44.17
N ASP A 224 -28.52 38.16 -44.55
CA ASP A 224 -27.93 36.93 -45.02
C ASP A 224 -26.38 37.00 -44.94
N ILE A 225 -25.79 35.81 -44.90
CA ILE A 225 -24.39 35.41 -45.13
C ILE A 225 -24.08 35.54 -46.65
N PRO A 226 -22.85 35.84 -47.14
CA PRO A 226 -21.76 34.86 -47.28
C PRO A 226 -20.34 35.45 -47.14
N GLY A 227 -19.32 34.72 -46.68
CA GLY A 227 -18.75 33.51 -47.29
C GLY A 227 -17.30 33.83 -47.74
N PRO A 228 -16.44 32.81 -47.89
CA PRO A 228 -15.01 32.90 -47.56
C PRO A 228 -14.10 33.24 -48.74
N SER A 229 -12.84 33.60 -48.47
CA SER A 229 -11.75 33.51 -49.46
C SER A 229 -10.38 33.34 -48.82
N ASP A 230 -9.64 32.42 -49.44
CA ASP A 230 -8.33 31.88 -49.13
C ASP A 230 -7.18 32.89 -49.02
N LYS A 231 -6.17 32.56 -48.20
CA LYS A 231 -4.78 32.31 -48.63
C LYS A 231 -3.93 31.73 -47.51
#